data_AF-A0A845B234-F1
#
_entry.id   AF-A0A845B234-F1
#
_cell.length_a   1.000
_cell.length_b   1.000
_cell.length_c   1.000
_cell.angle_alpha   90.00
_cell.angle_beta   90.00
_cell.angle_gamma   90.00
#
_symmetry.space_group_name_H-M   'P 1'
#
loop_
_entity.id
_entity.type
_entity.pdbx_description
1 polymer ?
#
loop_
_entity_poly.entity_id
_entity_poly.type
_entity_poly.pdbx_seq_one_letter_code
_entity_poly.pdbx_strand_id
1 'polypeptide(L)'
;MLGEIGTIETEFFSYPDGSGGVIYAERTADGAGDAGGNSLVIGAQATKAYVDAIGTFFQAGGGAVARNLQAKLRDSVHVLDFHATGTVGVSAAVDTAALNAALDTGKSVEVPDGNLSYIPSGKALAFGQYIIARSPLLSTINKVENGDMFTAAAGCGMINVGLQGNGTGSGGATGRGLVIPAGTSNINLINCNFLDMLGYCLEITAAGGGSQLRIIGGLFNRTDSNEPAMKLGAGDVAASPRSLIGVDSTGVLVDLTGTDNTLVTGCYTRNIIFGTAKKAVISGTRISTIGETLSITGTDNAIVGCPVAGDVEFGAGASNCHFKASPIASGSSFADDSGNSTNSTDYVFRGSVTYDPPSIPHGGADSTTVACPGAKLGMFASASFSISLAGVILDAYVSAADTVTVRFQNESGGTINLVSGTLKVRAIA
;
A
#
# COMPACT_ATOMS: atom_id res chain seq x y z
N MET A 1 73.29 28.66 -53.75
CA MET A 1 71.93 28.16 -54.04
C MET A 1 71.25 27.88 -52.72
N LEU A 2 70.37 28.78 -52.28
CA LEU A 2 69.45 28.53 -51.17
C LEU A 2 68.25 27.81 -51.78
N GLY A 3 68.04 26.54 -51.44
CA GLY A 3 66.88 25.78 -51.86
C GLY A 3 65.67 26.14 -51.01
N GLU A 4 64.55 26.44 -51.66
CA GLU A 4 63.24 26.65 -51.02
C GLU A 4 62.83 25.41 -50.22
N ILE A 5 62.49 25.64 -48.95
CA ILE A 5 61.81 24.66 -48.09
C ILE A 5 60.34 24.70 -48.48
N GLY A 6 59.90 23.75 -49.31
CA GLY A 6 58.50 23.58 -49.64
C GLY A 6 57.69 23.18 -48.42
N THR A 7 56.62 23.92 -48.13
CA THR A 7 55.60 23.57 -47.14
C THR A 7 54.87 22.30 -47.60
N ILE A 8 55.05 21.20 -46.87
CA ILE A 8 54.33 19.95 -47.08
C ILE A 8 52.93 20.14 -46.48
N GLU A 9 51.91 20.28 -47.33
CA GLU A 9 50.51 20.18 -46.89
C GLU A 9 50.21 18.72 -46.54
N THR A 10 49.87 18.45 -45.28
CA THR A 10 49.45 17.12 -44.83
C THR A 10 48.00 16.89 -45.25
N GLU A 11 47.81 16.05 -46.28
CA GLU A 11 46.48 15.59 -46.69
C GLU A 11 45.98 14.49 -45.73
N PHE A 12 44.88 14.77 -45.02
CA PHE A 12 44.18 13.77 -44.20
C PHE A 12 43.12 13.06 -45.05
N PHE A 13 43.12 11.73 -45.03
CA PHE A 13 42.10 10.91 -45.67
C PHE A 13 41.22 10.24 -44.60
N SER A 14 39.92 10.15 -44.88
CA SER A 14 38.96 9.42 -44.04
C SER A 14 38.45 8.18 -44.77
N TYR A 15 38.37 7.06 -44.05
CA TYR A 15 37.77 5.82 -44.56
C TYR A 15 36.72 5.29 -43.57
N PRO A 16 35.58 4.77 -44.05
CA PRO A 16 34.61 4.09 -43.21
C PRO A 16 35.17 2.75 -42.71
N ASP A 17 35.04 2.47 -41.41
CA ASP A 17 35.66 1.30 -40.73
C ASP A 17 34.85 -0.01 -40.86
N GLY A 18 33.80 -0.03 -41.68
CA GLY A 18 32.91 -1.18 -41.85
C GLY A 18 31.93 -1.41 -40.70
N SER A 19 32.03 -0.67 -39.59
CA SER A 19 31.11 -0.68 -38.44
C SER A 19 30.36 0.64 -38.24
N GLY A 20 30.51 1.58 -39.17
CA GLY A 20 29.87 2.89 -39.16
C GLY A 20 30.68 4.00 -38.48
N GLY A 21 31.91 3.71 -38.04
CA GLY A 21 32.89 4.71 -37.62
C GLY A 21 33.73 5.24 -38.79
N VAL A 22 34.42 6.36 -38.57
CA VAL A 22 35.33 6.99 -39.52
C VAL A 22 36.74 6.93 -38.95
N ILE A 23 37.68 6.33 -39.69
CA ILE A 23 39.10 6.32 -39.32
C ILE A 23 39.80 7.45 -40.08
N TYR A 24 40.51 8.30 -39.35
CA TYR A 24 41.43 9.29 -39.90
C TYR A 24 42.85 8.73 -39.79
N ALA A 25 43.51 8.55 -40.93
CA ALA A 25 44.91 8.13 -41.00
C ALA A 25 45.75 9.23 -41.64
N GLU A 26 46.87 9.56 -41.01
CA GLU A 26 47.90 10.41 -41.62
C GLU A 26 48.67 9.58 -42.65
N ARG A 27 48.75 10.07 -43.88
CA ARG A 27 49.54 9.42 -44.91
C ARG A 27 51.00 9.85 -44.72
N THR A 28 51.85 8.96 -44.22
CA THR A 28 53.29 9.18 -44.27
C THR A 28 53.73 9.26 -45.74
N ALA A 29 54.65 10.19 -46.03
CA ALA A 29 55.06 10.54 -47.39
C ALA A 29 55.75 9.40 -48.17
N ASP A 30 56.08 8.29 -47.50
CA ASP A 30 56.79 7.15 -48.06
C ASP A 30 55.89 6.07 -48.67
N GLY A 31 54.56 6.15 -48.51
CA GLY A 31 53.62 5.16 -49.06
C GLY A 31 53.80 3.75 -48.49
N ALA A 32 54.65 3.59 -47.47
CA ALA A 32 54.77 2.37 -46.70
C ALA A 32 53.70 2.43 -45.61
N GLY A 33 52.68 1.58 -45.71
CA GLY A 33 51.62 1.51 -44.70
C GLY A 33 52.22 1.38 -43.31
N ASP A 34 52.00 2.39 -42.48
CA ASP A 34 52.50 2.44 -41.11
C ASP A 34 51.84 1.31 -40.32
N ALA A 35 52.56 0.20 -40.17
CA ALA A 35 52.15 -0.95 -39.39
C ALA A 35 52.27 -0.72 -37.87
N GLY A 36 52.61 0.51 -37.42
CA GLY A 36 52.84 0.82 -36.00
C GLY A 36 52.16 2.09 -35.48
N GLY A 37 51.48 2.86 -36.32
CA GLY A 37 50.82 4.10 -35.92
C GLY A 37 49.65 3.85 -34.97
N ASN A 38 49.74 4.39 -33.75
CA ASN A 38 48.63 4.48 -32.79
C ASN A 38 47.41 5.12 -33.49
N SER A 39 46.50 4.32 -34.02
CA SER A 39 45.24 4.82 -34.57
C SER A 39 44.46 5.43 -33.41
N LEU A 40 44.47 6.76 -33.33
CA LEU A 40 43.62 7.48 -32.41
C LEU A 40 42.18 7.32 -32.93
N VAL A 41 41.48 6.32 -32.42
CA VAL A 41 40.06 6.09 -32.69
C VAL A 41 39.28 7.22 -32.02
N ILE A 42 39.24 8.39 -32.65
CA ILE A 42 38.36 9.48 -32.26
C ILE A 42 36.98 9.18 -32.84
N GLY A 43 36.07 8.65 -32.03
CA GLY A 43 34.64 8.88 -32.27
C GLY A 43 33.78 7.68 -32.62
N ALA A 44 34.17 6.44 -32.28
CA ALA A 44 33.14 5.43 -32.06
C ALA A 44 32.38 5.83 -30.78
N GLN A 45 31.24 6.53 -30.91
CA GLN A 45 30.33 6.76 -29.79
C GLN A 45 30.07 5.41 -29.13
N ALA A 46 30.56 5.25 -27.90
CA ALA A 46 30.62 3.95 -27.27
C ALA A 46 29.20 3.42 -27.04
N THR A 47 28.81 2.45 -27.87
CA THR A 47 27.57 1.69 -27.71
C THR A 47 27.60 0.80 -26.47
N LYS A 48 28.75 0.72 -25.77
CA LYS A 48 28.95 0.00 -24.52
C LYS A 48 29.68 0.89 -23.51
N ALA A 49 29.31 0.78 -22.25
CA ALA A 49 30.03 1.45 -21.18
C ALA A 49 31.45 0.87 -21.06
N TYR A 50 32.44 1.74 -20.84
CA TYR A 50 33.83 1.33 -20.64
C TYR A 50 34.52 2.21 -19.60
N VAL A 51 35.64 1.70 -19.10
CA VAL A 51 36.56 2.44 -18.24
C VAL A 51 37.82 2.69 -19.04
N ASP A 52 38.24 3.95 -19.16
CA ASP A 52 39.50 4.27 -19.83
C ASP A 52 40.72 3.98 -18.93
N ALA A 53 41.91 4.11 -19.50
CA ALA A 53 43.17 3.84 -18.79
C ALA A 53 43.46 4.80 -17.62
N ILE A 54 42.77 5.94 -17.53
CA ILE A 54 42.91 6.92 -16.44
C ILE A 54 41.77 6.80 -15.41
N GLY A 55 40.94 5.76 -15.51
CA GLY A 55 39.87 5.47 -14.55
C GLY A 55 38.62 6.30 -14.75
N THR A 56 38.39 6.86 -15.93
CA THR A 56 37.13 7.52 -16.30
C THR A 56 36.13 6.48 -16.80
N PHE A 57 34.95 6.44 -16.17
CA PHE A 57 33.79 5.69 -16.61
C PHE A 57 32.97 6.50 -17.62
N PHE A 58 32.81 5.94 -18.82
CA PHE A 58 31.91 6.45 -19.85
C PHE A 58 30.64 5.61 -19.88
N GLN A 59 29.49 6.24 -19.59
CA GLN A 59 28.20 5.58 -19.67
C GLN A 59 27.81 5.40 -21.14
N ALA A 60 27.14 4.30 -21.48
CA ALA A 60 26.65 4.06 -22.85
C ALA A 60 25.54 5.08 -23.21
N GLY A 61 25.49 5.47 -24.49
CA GLY A 61 24.42 6.29 -25.06
C GLY A 61 24.83 7.73 -25.37
N GLY A 62 24.21 8.31 -26.41
CA GLY A 62 24.45 9.69 -26.82
C GLY A 62 24.10 10.69 -25.70
N GLY A 63 25.01 11.60 -25.40
CA GLY A 63 24.86 12.60 -24.34
C GLY A 63 25.34 12.16 -22.94
N ALA A 64 25.92 10.97 -22.82
CA ALA A 64 26.54 10.52 -21.57
C ALA A 64 27.74 11.42 -21.19
N VAL A 65 27.70 11.96 -19.97
CA VAL A 65 28.80 12.74 -19.40
C VAL A 65 29.79 11.79 -18.74
N ALA A 66 31.08 11.92 -19.09
CA ALA A 66 32.15 11.15 -18.48
C ALA A 66 32.20 11.39 -16.96
N ARG A 67 32.25 10.32 -16.17
CA ARG A 67 32.41 10.38 -14.71
C ARG A 67 33.62 9.57 -14.31
N ASN A 68 34.33 9.90 -13.24
CA ASN A 68 35.38 8.99 -12.78
C ASN A 68 34.77 7.69 -12.21
N LEU A 69 35.51 6.58 -12.30
CA LEU A 69 35.08 5.25 -11.85
C LEU A 69 34.67 5.28 -10.37
N GLN A 70 35.39 6.05 -9.55
CA GLN A 70 35.09 6.23 -8.14
C GLN A 70 33.72 6.85 -7.91
N ALA A 71 33.32 7.85 -8.71
CA ALA A 71 32.02 8.49 -8.62
C ALA A 71 30.91 7.52 -9.03
N LYS A 72 31.16 6.62 -9.98
CA LYS A 72 30.21 5.61 -10.42
C LYS A 72 30.04 4.48 -9.41
N LEU A 73 31.16 3.96 -8.88
CA LEU A 73 31.16 2.93 -7.83
C LEU A 73 30.50 3.42 -6.55
N ARG A 74 30.48 4.73 -6.32
CA ARG A 74 29.78 5.35 -5.19
C ARG A 74 28.37 5.84 -5.56
N ASP A 75 27.69 5.30 -6.56
CA ASP A 75 26.27 5.64 -6.76
C ASP A 75 25.39 5.04 -5.63
N SER A 76 25.85 3.96 -4.99
CA SER A 76 25.45 3.52 -3.65
C SER A 76 26.66 3.51 -2.71
N VAL A 77 26.43 3.45 -1.40
CA VAL A 77 27.47 3.25 -0.38
C VAL A 77 27.05 2.16 0.59
N HIS A 78 27.99 1.36 1.07
CA HIS A 78 27.69 0.31 2.01
C HIS A 78 27.93 0.79 3.44
N VAL A 79 27.08 0.46 4.42
CA VAL A 79 27.26 0.96 5.81
C VAL A 79 28.60 0.51 6.41
N LEU A 80 29.10 -0.66 6.01
CA LEU A 80 30.42 -1.16 6.45
C LEU A 80 31.60 -0.29 5.98
N ASP A 81 31.44 0.50 4.91
CA ASP A 81 32.47 1.45 4.46
C ASP A 81 32.72 2.56 5.51
N PHE A 82 31.77 2.73 6.43
CA PHE A 82 31.82 3.68 7.54
C PHE A 82 32.06 2.99 8.89
N HIS A 83 32.57 1.76 8.86
CA HIS A 83 32.95 0.97 10.04
C HIS A 83 31.78 0.51 10.92
N ALA A 84 30.58 0.28 10.36
CA ALA A 84 29.58 -0.50 11.08
C ALA A 84 30.07 -1.91 11.38
N THR A 85 29.57 -2.48 12.46
CA THR A 85 29.92 -3.83 12.93
C THR A 85 28.96 -4.90 12.42
N GLY A 86 27.71 -4.52 12.10
CA GLY A 86 26.69 -5.44 11.59
C GLY A 86 26.23 -6.50 12.59
N THR A 87 26.66 -6.40 13.85
CA THR A 87 26.45 -7.44 14.87
C THR A 87 25.70 -6.84 16.07
N VAL A 88 24.63 -7.50 16.52
CA VAL A 88 23.88 -7.06 17.72
C VAL A 88 24.83 -6.98 18.93
N GLY A 89 24.78 -5.86 19.65
CA GLY A 89 25.42 -5.74 20.97
C GLY A 89 26.87 -5.26 20.98
N VAL A 90 27.48 -5.00 19.82
CA VAL A 90 28.81 -4.37 19.73
C VAL A 90 28.68 -2.89 19.36
N SER A 91 28.43 -2.08 20.39
CA SER A 91 28.34 -0.60 20.38
C SER A 91 27.35 0.00 19.36
N ALA A 92 26.09 0.16 19.77
CA ALA A 92 25.08 0.90 19.00
C ALA A 92 25.55 2.30 18.57
N ALA A 93 26.45 2.93 19.31
CA ALA A 93 27.05 4.22 18.92
C ALA A 93 27.87 4.12 17.62
N VAL A 94 28.61 3.02 17.42
CA VAL A 94 29.43 2.81 16.21
C VAL A 94 28.54 2.59 15.00
N ASP A 95 27.58 1.67 15.10
CA ASP A 95 26.61 1.39 14.03
C ASP A 95 25.76 2.62 13.68
N THR A 96 25.33 3.38 14.70
CA THR A 96 24.59 4.64 14.51
C THR A 96 25.43 5.69 13.79
N ALA A 97 26.69 5.88 14.20
CA ALA A 97 27.59 6.81 13.54
C ALA A 97 27.87 6.41 12.09
N ALA A 98 28.10 5.11 11.84
CA ALA A 98 28.35 4.57 10.51
C ALA A 98 27.13 4.75 9.58
N LEU A 99 25.93 4.39 10.05
CA LEU A 99 24.70 4.57 9.27
C LEU A 99 24.41 6.04 8.99
N ASN A 100 24.57 6.91 10.00
CA ASN A 100 24.37 8.34 9.81
C ASN A 100 25.37 8.93 8.80
N ALA A 101 26.64 8.54 8.87
CA ALA A 101 27.67 8.96 7.92
C ALA A 101 27.39 8.46 6.50
N ALA A 102 26.92 7.22 6.35
CA ALA A 102 26.49 6.68 5.07
C ALA A 102 25.31 7.47 4.47
N LEU A 103 24.30 7.78 5.30
CA LEU A 103 23.14 8.57 4.89
C LEU A 103 23.51 10.02 4.54
N ASP A 104 24.46 10.63 5.25
CA ASP A 104 24.94 12.00 4.98
C ASP A 104 25.65 12.14 3.62
N THR A 105 26.00 11.02 2.97
CA THR A 105 26.50 11.07 1.59
C THR A 105 25.43 11.47 0.56
N GLY A 106 24.14 11.43 0.94
CA GLY A 106 23.00 11.67 0.05
C GLY A 106 22.76 10.56 -0.99
N LYS A 107 23.53 9.46 -0.93
CA LYS A 107 23.44 8.32 -1.84
C LYS A 107 22.62 7.20 -1.25
N SER A 108 22.14 6.29 -2.08
CA SER A 108 21.47 5.10 -1.58
C SER A 108 22.43 4.27 -0.73
N VAL A 109 21.95 3.80 0.42
CA VAL A 109 22.74 3.13 1.44
C VAL A 109 22.39 1.65 1.47
N GLU A 110 23.39 0.80 1.31
CA GLU A 110 23.26 -0.65 1.40
C GLU A 110 23.55 -1.14 2.82
N VAL A 111 22.58 -1.85 3.40
CA VAL A 111 22.66 -2.45 4.73
C VAL A 111 23.00 -3.94 4.60
N PRO A 112 24.06 -4.43 5.27
CA PRO A 112 24.45 -5.84 5.20
C PRO A 112 23.40 -6.78 5.80
N ASP A 113 23.56 -8.07 5.53
CA ASP A 113 22.96 -9.12 6.37
C ASP A 113 23.48 -8.97 7.81
N GLY A 114 22.59 -9.10 8.79
CA GLY A 114 22.86 -8.84 10.19
C GLY A 114 21.90 -7.80 10.78
N ASN A 115 22.21 -7.41 12.01
CA ASN A 115 21.34 -6.57 12.82
C ASN A 115 22.14 -5.34 13.28
N LEU A 116 21.92 -4.21 12.63
CA LEU A 116 22.56 -2.94 12.99
C LEU A 116 21.86 -2.34 14.21
N SER A 117 22.61 -2.06 15.27
CA SER A 117 22.06 -1.41 16.46
C SER A 117 22.00 0.10 16.25
N TYR A 118 20.82 0.71 16.37
CA TYR A 118 20.58 2.12 16.04
C TYR A 118 19.99 2.89 17.22
N ILE A 119 20.66 3.97 17.61
CA ILE A 119 20.19 4.97 18.56
C ILE A 119 19.38 6.00 17.76
N PRO A 120 18.05 6.04 17.89
CA PRO A 120 17.22 6.86 17.03
C PRO A 120 17.50 8.36 17.18
N SER A 121 17.64 9.03 16.04
CA SER A 121 17.84 10.49 15.99
C SER A 121 16.87 11.19 15.04
N GLY A 122 15.84 10.49 14.55
CA GLY A 122 14.94 11.00 13.50
C GLY A 122 15.65 11.30 12.19
N LYS A 123 16.71 10.54 11.86
CA LYS A 123 17.62 10.84 10.75
C LYS A 123 16.85 11.01 9.44
N ALA A 124 17.00 12.18 8.82
CA ALA A 124 16.35 12.48 7.56
C ALA A 124 17.01 11.71 6.41
N LEU A 125 16.20 11.04 5.59
CA LEU A 125 16.61 10.57 4.28
C LEU A 125 16.62 11.75 3.32
N ALA A 126 17.64 11.86 2.47
CA ALA A 126 17.72 12.89 1.45
C ALA A 126 16.74 12.62 0.29
N PHE A 127 16.51 13.65 -0.55
CA PHE A 127 15.69 13.51 -1.74
C PHE A 127 16.18 12.37 -2.63
N GLY A 128 15.29 11.45 -3.01
CA GLY A 128 15.65 10.33 -3.88
C GLY A 128 16.55 9.25 -3.23
N GLN A 129 16.86 9.35 -1.94
CA GLN A 129 17.73 8.41 -1.24
C GLN A 129 16.99 7.14 -0.83
N TYR A 130 17.64 5.98 -0.97
CA TYR A 130 17.07 4.69 -0.54
C TYR A 130 17.94 4.02 0.50
N ILE A 131 17.32 3.37 1.49
CA ILE A 131 17.96 2.31 2.28
C ILE A 131 17.62 0.99 1.60
N ILE A 132 18.64 0.23 1.22
CA ILE A 132 18.50 -1.01 0.46
C ILE A 132 19.16 -2.12 1.26
N ALA A 133 18.50 -3.27 1.35
CA ALA A 133 19.11 -4.45 1.93
C ALA A 133 18.76 -5.71 1.13
N ARG A 134 19.24 -6.86 1.59
CA ARG A 134 18.99 -8.12 0.89
C ARG A 134 17.62 -8.71 1.21
N SER A 135 17.22 -8.65 2.47
CA SER A 135 15.97 -9.24 2.97
C SER A 135 15.57 -8.58 4.30
N PRO A 136 14.27 -8.27 4.50
CA PRO A 136 13.83 -7.63 5.73
C PRO A 136 13.89 -8.56 6.96
N LEU A 137 14.17 -9.85 6.77
CA LEU A 137 14.37 -10.84 7.84
C LEU A 137 15.84 -11.05 8.20
N LEU A 138 16.76 -10.74 7.29
CA LEU A 138 18.19 -10.94 7.49
C LEU A 138 18.93 -9.64 7.77
N SER A 139 18.46 -8.53 7.22
CA SER A 139 19.07 -7.20 7.33
C SER A 139 18.14 -6.28 8.11
N THR A 140 18.40 -6.13 9.39
CA THR A 140 17.56 -5.33 10.29
C THR A 140 18.31 -4.14 10.88
N ILE A 141 17.59 -3.04 11.09
CA ILE A 141 18.03 -1.88 11.86
C ILE A 141 17.21 -1.90 13.15
N ASN A 142 17.90 -2.11 14.27
CA ASN A 142 17.30 -2.40 15.56
C ASN A 142 17.43 -1.20 16.48
N LYS A 143 16.29 -0.68 16.90
CA LYS A 143 16.23 0.41 17.85
C LYS A 143 16.73 -0.03 19.24
N VAL A 144 17.62 0.77 19.83
CA VAL A 144 18.13 0.52 21.20
C VAL A 144 17.72 1.56 22.24
N GLU A 145 17.19 2.70 21.80
CA GLU A 145 16.76 3.81 22.66
C GLU A 145 15.47 4.46 22.14
N ASN A 146 14.88 5.36 22.92
CA ASN A 146 13.68 6.10 22.54
C ASN A 146 13.95 7.07 21.37
N GLY A 147 12.90 7.37 20.59
CA GLY A 147 12.95 8.33 19.48
C GLY A 147 12.46 7.74 18.15
N ASP A 148 12.19 8.59 17.18
CA ASP A 148 11.81 8.15 15.83
C ASP A 148 13.06 7.70 15.06
N MET A 149 12.97 6.63 14.27
CA MET A 149 14.16 6.14 13.56
C MET A 149 14.52 7.08 12.40
N PHE A 150 13.60 7.27 11.45
CA PHE A 150 13.86 8.03 10.23
C PHE A 150 12.77 9.04 9.90
N THR A 151 13.15 10.11 9.19
CA THR A 151 12.23 11.07 8.59
C THR A 151 12.38 11.01 7.06
N ALA A 152 11.28 10.89 6.32
CA ALA A 152 11.30 10.87 4.87
C ALA A 152 11.47 12.29 4.27
N ALA A 153 12.20 12.37 3.16
CA ALA A 153 12.11 13.48 2.20
C ALA A 153 11.52 12.98 0.88
N ALA A 154 11.11 13.89 -0.01
CA ALA A 154 10.45 13.49 -1.24
C ALA A 154 11.33 12.56 -2.11
N GLY A 155 10.70 11.57 -2.76
CA GLY A 155 11.38 10.62 -3.64
C GLY A 155 12.20 9.53 -2.93
N CYS A 156 12.31 9.57 -1.60
CA CYS A 156 13.11 8.61 -0.85
C CYS A 156 12.37 7.26 -0.66
N GLY A 157 13.06 6.28 -0.10
CA GLY A 157 12.43 4.98 0.13
C GLY A 157 13.28 3.97 0.87
N MET A 158 12.71 2.77 0.97
CA MET A 158 13.35 1.61 1.57
C MET A 158 13.01 0.36 0.77
N ILE A 159 13.98 -0.55 0.61
CA ILE A 159 13.82 -1.79 -0.16
C ILE A 159 14.42 -2.96 0.62
N ASN A 160 13.61 -3.99 0.86
CA ASN A 160 14.03 -5.26 1.48
C ASN A 160 14.71 -5.10 2.86
N VAL A 161 14.38 -4.08 3.65
CA VAL A 161 15.00 -3.82 4.96
C VAL A 161 14.00 -4.00 6.09
N GLY A 162 14.47 -4.54 7.21
CA GLY A 162 13.71 -4.64 8.45
C GLY A 162 14.02 -3.47 9.39
N LEU A 163 13.00 -2.82 9.92
CA LEU A 163 13.09 -1.90 11.05
C LEU A 163 12.47 -2.58 12.27
N GLN A 164 13.25 -2.73 13.33
CA GLN A 164 12.82 -3.38 14.56
C GLN A 164 12.73 -2.35 15.67
N GLY A 165 11.52 -2.14 16.20
CA GLY A 165 11.25 -1.15 17.24
C GLY A 165 11.68 -1.57 18.64
N ASN A 166 11.82 -2.89 18.89
CA ASN A 166 12.13 -3.45 20.22
C ASN A 166 11.21 -2.90 21.32
N GLY A 167 9.93 -2.71 21.00
CA GLY A 167 8.94 -2.13 21.88
C GLY A 167 8.31 -3.11 22.88
N THR A 168 8.67 -4.40 22.87
CA THR A 168 8.12 -5.40 23.78
C THR A 168 8.63 -5.23 25.22
N GLY A 169 7.74 -5.20 26.21
CA GLY A 169 8.06 -5.18 27.66
C GLY A 169 7.94 -3.81 28.34
N SER A 170 7.96 -3.79 29.68
CA SER A 170 7.96 -2.56 30.48
C SER A 170 9.32 -1.86 30.36
N GLY A 171 9.43 -0.91 29.43
CA GLY A 171 10.69 -0.21 29.10
C GLY A 171 11.13 -0.36 27.64
N GLY A 172 10.31 -0.98 26.77
CA GLY A 172 10.57 -1.04 25.34
C GLY A 172 10.73 0.36 24.72
N ALA A 173 11.54 0.44 23.66
CA ALA A 173 11.94 1.73 23.10
C ALA A 173 10.75 2.45 22.43
N THR A 174 10.44 3.66 22.88
CA THR A 174 9.30 4.47 22.41
C THR A 174 9.63 5.26 21.14
N GLY A 175 8.63 5.62 20.33
CA GLY A 175 8.80 6.37 19.09
C GLY A 175 8.44 5.56 17.84
N ARG A 176 8.56 6.18 16.67
CA ARG A 176 8.05 5.67 15.38
C ARG A 176 9.16 5.08 14.51
N GLY A 177 8.77 4.28 13.52
CA GLY A 177 9.69 3.78 12.48
C GLY A 177 10.05 4.87 11.48
N LEU A 178 9.10 5.23 10.61
CA LEU A 178 9.27 6.26 9.59
C LEU A 178 8.26 7.40 9.76
N VAL A 179 8.76 8.62 9.84
CA VAL A 179 7.95 9.84 9.90
C VAL A 179 7.93 10.51 8.52
N ILE A 180 6.74 10.81 8.01
CA ILE A 180 6.55 11.50 6.73
C ILE A 180 5.97 12.90 7.02
N PRO A 181 6.78 13.98 6.90
CA PRO A 181 6.32 15.33 7.19
C PRO A 181 5.51 15.92 6.03
N ALA A 182 5.03 17.16 6.22
CA ALA A 182 4.38 17.94 5.18
C ALA A 182 5.23 18.08 3.91
N GLY A 183 4.59 18.23 2.76
CA GLY A 183 5.27 18.50 1.48
C GLY A 183 6.14 17.34 0.95
N THR A 184 6.09 16.18 1.60
CA THR A 184 6.84 15.00 1.20
C THR A 184 6.00 14.13 0.27
N SER A 185 6.56 13.67 -0.84
CA SER A 185 5.85 12.89 -1.85
C SER A 185 6.71 11.79 -2.47
N ASN A 186 6.10 10.90 -3.26
CA ASN A 186 6.77 9.85 -4.02
C ASN A 186 7.68 8.95 -3.15
N ILE A 187 7.16 8.51 -2.02
CA ILE A 187 7.86 7.60 -1.10
C ILE A 187 7.59 6.16 -1.51
N ASN A 188 8.64 5.35 -1.63
CA ASN A 188 8.52 3.94 -2.00
C ASN A 188 9.08 3.03 -0.92
N LEU A 189 8.23 2.18 -0.35
CA LEU A 189 8.61 1.11 0.57
C LEU A 189 8.31 -0.23 -0.10
N ILE A 190 9.33 -1.04 -0.35
CA ILE A 190 9.20 -2.29 -1.10
C ILE A 190 9.74 -3.43 -0.25
N ASN A 191 8.84 -4.35 0.14
CA ASN A 191 9.16 -5.54 0.91
C ASN A 191 9.94 -5.21 2.19
N CYS A 192 9.47 -4.23 2.95
CA CYS A 192 10.08 -3.82 4.21
C CYS A 192 9.27 -4.35 5.39
N ASN A 193 9.95 -4.77 6.46
CA ASN A 193 9.27 -5.15 7.69
C ASN A 193 9.46 -4.06 8.74
N PHE A 194 8.40 -3.63 9.39
CA PHE A 194 8.44 -2.67 10.48
C PHE A 194 7.75 -3.33 11.67
N LEU A 195 8.55 -3.86 12.60
CA LEU A 195 8.06 -4.77 13.64
C LEU A 195 8.30 -4.20 15.04
N ASP A 196 7.42 -4.59 15.97
CA ASP A 196 7.48 -4.26 17.40
C ASP A 196 7.72 -2.78 17.69
N MET A 197 7.08 -1.91 16.90
CA MET A 197 7.10 -0.47 17.12
C MET A 197 6.12 -0.11 18.24
N LEU A 198 6.59 0.59 19.28
CA LEU A 198 5.67 1.07 20.31
C LEU A 198 4.80 2.23 19.79
N GLY A 199 5.39 3.16 19.03
CA GLY A 199 4.65 4.14 18.22
C GLY A 199 4.23 3.55 16.86
N TYR A 200 3.80 4.39 15.92
CA TYR A 200 3.50 3.94 14.56
C TYR A 200 4.73 3.36 13.86
N CYS A 201 4.53 2.32 13.06
CA CYS A 201 5.51 1.87 12.07
C CYS A 201 5.77 3.00 11.07
N LEU A 202 4.70 3.63 10.58
CA LEU A 202 4.75 4.77 9.68
C LEU A 202 3.68 5.80 10.07
N GLU A 203 4.06 7.07 10.17
CA GLU A 203 3.11 8.16 10.41
C GLU A 203 3.33 9.31 9.43
N ILE A 204 2.23 9.73 8.80
CA ILE A 204 2.12 11.03 8.12
C ILE A 204 1.66 12.06 9.16
N THR A 205 2.51 13.05 9.42
CA THR A 205 2.31 13.99 10.54
C THR A 205 1.61 15.28 10.17
N ALA A 206 1.38 15.53 8.88
CA ALA A 206 0.75 16.76 8.39
C ALA A 206 -0.01 16.53 7.08
N ALA A 207 -1.05 17.35 6.86
CA ALA A 207 -1.88 17.32 5.66
C ALA A 207 -1.04 17.41 4.38
N GLY A 208 -1.38 16.62 3.36
CA GLY A 208 -0.65 16.56 2.09
C GLY A 208 0.71 15.85 2.15
N GLY A 209 1.15 15.41 3.33
CA GLY A 209 2.31 14.54 3.47
C GLY A 209 2.04 13.16 2.86
N GLY A 210 3.06 12.57 2.24
CA GLY A 210 3.00 11.24 1.65
C GLY A 210 2.16 11.15 0.37
N SER A 211 1.95 12.25 -0.36
CA SER A 211 1.33 12.16 -1.68
C SER A 211 2.16 11.25 -2.60
N GLN A 212 1.51 10.33 -3.31
CA GLN A 212 2.16 9.27 -4.09
C GLN A 212 2.98 8.27 -3.23
N LEU A 213 2.64 8.08 -1.95
CA LEU A 213 3.20 6.99 -1.14
C LEU A 213 2.79 5.63 -1.73
N ARG A 214 3.77 4.74 -1.85
CA ARG A 214 3.58 3.37 -2.28
C ARG A 214 4.28 2.42 -1.31
N ILE A 215 3.51 1.51 -0.74
CA ILE A 215 3.99 0.42 0.10
C ILE A 215 3.60 -0.88 -0.60
N ILE A 216 4.59 -1.68 -1.00
CA ILE A 216 4.39 -2.96 -1.68
C ILE A 216 5.01 -4.06 -0.84
N GLY A 217 4.21 -5.00 -0.37
CA GLY A 217 4.70 -6.11 0.44
C GLY A 217 5.13 -5.69 1.85
N GLY A 218 5.59 -6.68 2.61
CA GLY A 218 6.16 -6.48 3.93
C GLY A 218 5.15 -6.61 5.07
N LEU A 219 5.68 -6.67 6.29
CA LEU A 219 4.94 -6.85 7.53
C LEU A 219 5.05 -5.61 8.42
N PHE A 220 3.91 -5.01 8.79
CA PHE A 220 3.85 -3.79 9.60
C PHE A 220 3.08 -4.07 10.88
N ASN A 221 3.79 -4.14 12.00
CA ASN A 221 3.25 -4.49 13.30
C ASN A 221 3.75 -3.57 14.40
N ARG A 222 2.81 -3.07 15.20
CA ARG A 222 3.10 -2.45 16.49
C ARG A 222 3.17 -3.49 17.59
N THR A 223 3.80 -3.12 18.69
CA THR A 223 3.79 -3.92 19.92
C THR A 223 2.36 -4.15 20.42
N ASP A 224 1.52 -3.10 20.40
CA ASP A 224 0.09 -3.22 20.68
C ASP A 224 -0.66 -3.50 19.38
N SER A 225 -1.14 -4.73 19.24
CA SER A 225 -1.90 -5.17 18.06
C SER A 225 -3.30 -4.57 17.94
N ASN A 226 -3.82 -3.92 18.99
CA ASN A 226 -5.09 -3.17 18.94
C ASN A 226 -4.92 -1.80 18.30
N GLU A 227 -3.69 -1.29 18.26
CA GLU A 227 -3.38 0.02 17.74
C GLU A 227 -2.96 -0.05 16.26
N PRO A 228 -3.36 0.92 15.41
CA PRO A 228 -3.02 0.93 13.99
C PRO A 228 -1.51 1.02 13.77
N ALA A 229 -0.97 0.13 12.93
CA ALA A 229 0.44 0.11 12.59
C ALA A 229 0.89 1.34 11.79
N MET A 230 0.01 1.86 10.95
CA MET A 230 0.27 3.04 10.13
C MET A 230 -0.81 4.10 10.34
N LYS A 231 -0.41 5.37 10.28
CA LYS A 231 -1.34 6.50 10.20
C LYS A 231 -1.06 7.30 8.93
N LEU A 232 -2.04 7.31 8.03
CA LEU A 232 -1.84 7.87 6.68
C LEU A 232 -2.45 9.25 6.48
N GLY A 233 -3.26 9.73 7.43
CA GLY A 233 -3.96 11.00 7.32
C GLY A 233 -3.63 11.95 8.47
N ALA A 234 -3.63 13.24 8.14
CA ALA A 234 -3.54 14.33 9.09
C ALA A 234 -4.45 15.50 8.65
N GLY A 235 -5.60 15.16 8.04
CA GLY A 235 -6.59 16.12 7.55
C GLY A 235 -6.24 16.68 6.16
N ASP A 236 -6.13 15.80 5.16
CA ASP A 236 -5.88 16.21 3.78
C ASP A 236 -6.96 17.17 3.28
N VAL A 237 -6.51 18.32 2.77
CA VAL A 237 -7.37 19.33 2.14
C VAL A 237 -7.45 19.18 0.62
N ALA A 238 -6.65 18.28 0.06
CA ALA A 238 -6.58 17.98 -1.35
C ALA A 238 -6.21 16.51 -1.57
N ALA A 239 -6.53 16.00 -2.77
CA ALA A 239 -6.21 14.65 -3.21
C ALA A 239 -4.73 14.31 -2.98
N SER A 240 -4.47 13.35 -2.10
CA SER A 240 -3.12 12.92 -1.72
C SER A 240 -3.03 11.41 -1.90
N PRO A 241 -2.85 10.92 -3.15
CA PRO A 241 -2.99 9.51 -3.47
C PRO A 241 -1.98 8.65 -2.72
N ARG A 242 -2.43 7.58 -2.05
CA ARG A 242 -1.58 6.63 -1.31
C ARG A 242 -1.96 5.19 -1.67
N SER A 243 -1.01 4.27 -1.66
CA SER A 243 -1.25 2.87 -2.01
C SER A 243 -0.52 1.89 -1.10
N LEU A 244 -1.27 0.94 -0.55
CA LEU A 244 -0.80 -0.23 0.20
C LEU A 244 -1.18 -1.47 -0.61
N ILE A 245 -0.19 -2.25 -1.03
CA ILE A 245 -0.37 -3.37 -1.95
C ILE A 245 0.31 -4.61 -1.35
N GLY A 246 -0.47 -5.63 -0.97
CA GLY A 246 0.09 -6.86 -0.41
C GLY A 246 0.80 -6.67 0.93
N VAL A 247 0.36 -5.70 1.73
CA VAL A 247 0.97 -5.37 3.02
C VAL A 247 0.24 -6.12 4.13
N ASP A 248 0.97 -6.82 4.98
CA ASP A 248 0.37 -7.61 6.04
C ASP A 248 0.55 -6.96 7.42
N SER A 249 -0.41 -7.19 8.30
CA SER A 249 -0.33 -6.90 9.73
C SER A 249 -1.08 -7.98 10.51
N THR A 250 -0.49 -8.40 11.63
CA THR A 250 -1.18 -9.27 12.60
C THR A 250 -2.13 -8.49 13.51
N GLY A 251 -2.03 -7.15 13.50
CA GLY A 251 -2.91 -6.23 14.23
C GLY A 251 -3.72 -5.34 13.30
N VAL A 252 -4.15 -4.19 13.82
CA VAL A 252 -4.79 -3.14 13.02
C VAL A 252 -3.74 -2.57 12.06
N LEU A 253 -4.00 -2.62 10.75
CA LEU A 253 -2.99 -2.25 9.75
C LEU A 253 -2.84 -0.73 9.66
N VAL A 254 -3.95 -0.02 9.54
CA VAL A 254 -3.91 1.40 9.14
C VAL A 254 -5.07 2.22 9.69
N ASP A 255 -4.74 3.44 10.09
CA ASP A 255 -5.66 4.55 10.34
C ASP A 255 -5.68 5.50 9.14
N LEU A 256 -6.86 5.61 8.53
CA LEU A 256 -7.18 6.42 7.36
C LEU A 256 -7.86 7.74 7.73
N THR A 257 -7.97 8.07 9.03
CA THR A 257 -8.62 9.30 9.49
C THR A 257 -8.00 10.53 8.84
N GLY A 258 -8.82 11.29 8.11
CA GLY A 258 -8.40 12.49 7.40
C GLY A 258 -7.56 12.23 6.15
N THR A 259 -7.58 11.03 5.56
CA THR A 259 -6.99 10.75 4.24
C THR A 259 -7.92 11.14 3.09
N ASP A 260 -7.33 11.47 1.93
CA ASP A 260 -8.02 11.60 0.64
C ASP A 260 -7.32 10.73 -0.42
N ASN A 261 -8.07 9.87 -1.11
CA ASN A 261 -7.61 8.96 -2.17
C ASN A 261 -6.59 7.91 -1.71
N THR A 262 -7.00 6.96 -0.86
CA THR A 262 -6.12 5.86 -0.44
C THR A 262 -6.58 4.53 -1.03
N LEU A 263 -5.65 3.74 -1.60
CA LEU A 263 -5.89 2.37 -2.03
C LEU A 263 -5.23 1.39 -1.05
N VAL A 264 -5.98 0.40 -0.59
CA VAL A 264 -5.47 -0.74 0.20
C VAL A 264 -5.90 -2.02 -0.49
N THR A 265 -4.97 -2.83 -1.00
CA THR A 265 -5.33 -4.00 -1.79
C THR A 265 -4.46 -5.22 -1.54
N GLY A 266 -5.09 -6.39 -1.53
CA GLY A 266 -4.40 -7.67 -1.38
C GLY A 266 -3.72 -7.85 -0.02
N CYS A 267 -4.16 -7.11 1.00
CA CYS A 267 -3.55 -7.11 2.33
C CYS A 267 -4.17 -8.17 3.25
N TYR A 268 -3.47 -8.48 4.35
CA TYR A 268 -4.03 -9.20 5.50
C TYR A 268 -3.98 -8.31 6.76
N THR A 269 -5.10 -8.15 7.46
CA THR A 269 -5.14 -7.34 8.70
C THR A 269 -6.24 -7.76 9.66
N ARG A 270 -6.08 -7.38 10.93
CA ARG A 270 -7.17 -7.41 11.91
C ARG A 270 -8.26 -6.39 11.58
N ASN A 271 -7.88 -5.13 11.35
CA ASN A 271 -8.83 -4.04 11.19
C ASN A 271 -8.24 -2.88 10.37
N ILE A 272 -9.11 -2.02 9.86
CA ILE A 272 -8.81 -0.76 9.18
C ILE A 272 -9.69 0.32 9.79
N ILE A 273 -9.09 1.41 10.26
CA ILE A 273 -9.82 2.54 10.83
C ILE A 273 -10.07 3.55 9.72
N PHE A 274 -11.34 3.82 9.39
CA PHE A 274 -11.71 4.80 8.36
C PHE A 274 -11.75 6.24 8.88
N GLY A 275 -12.35 6.46 10.06
CA GLY A 275 -12.54 7.80 10.62
C GLY A 275 -13.19 8.79 9.64
N THR A 276 -12.49 9.88 9.33
CA THR A 276 -12.96 10.89 8.35
C THR A 276 -12.38 10.70 6.95
N ALA A 277 -11.97 9.47 6.59
CA ALA A 277 -11.42 9.14 5.27
C ALA A 277 -12.36 9.53 4.13
N LYS A 278 -11.77 9.96 3.01
CA LYS A 278 -12.46 10.25 1.77
C LYS A 278 -11.87 9.42 0.64
N LYS A 279 -12.71 8.73 -0.13
CA LYS A 279 -12.28 7.96 -1.32
C LYS A 279 -11.22 6.91 -1.00
N ALA A 280 -11.34 6.26 0.15
CA ALA A 280 -10.58 5.08 0.47
C ALA A 280 -11.17 3.87 -0.26
N VAL A 281 -10.34 3.16 -1.03
CA VAL A 281 -10.70 1.94 -1.75
C VAL A 281 -9.96 0.77 -1.11
N ILE A 282 -10.71 -0.17 -0.55
CA ILE A 282 -10.20 -1.41 0.03
C ILE A 282 -10.62 -2.56 -0.88
N SER A 283 -9.68 -3.34 -1.43
CA SER A 283 -10.03 -4.41 -2.36
C SER A 283 -9.19 -5.67 -2.25
N GLY A 284 -9.86 -6.83 -2.20
CA GLY A 284 -9.17 -8.13 -2.10
C GLY A 284 -8.38 -8.29 -0.79
N THR A 285 -8.69 -7.49 0.23
CA THR A 285 -8.03 -7.50 1.53
C THR A 285 -8.80 -8.41 2.48
N ARG A 286 -8.10 -9.30 3.17
CA ARG A 286 -8.69 -10.12 4.23
C ARG A 286 -8.69 -9.35 5.55
N ILE A 287 -9.87 -9.20 6.15
CA ILE A 287 -10.07 -8.46 7.40
C ILE A 287 -10.60 -9.41 8.46
N SER A 288 -9.98 -9.46 9.63
CA SER A 288 -10.38 -10.33 10.74
C SER A 288 -10.47 -9.53 12.02
N THR A 289 -11.64 -9.00 12.36
CA THR A 289 -11.81 -8.04 13.45
C THR A 289 -11.67 -8.67 14.85
N ILE A 290 -11.63 -10.01 14.95
CA ILE A 290 -11.52 -10.76 16.22
C ILE A 290 -12.72 -10.43 17.14
N GLY A 291 -13.91 -10.39 16.56
CA GLY A 291 -15.17 -10.14 17.29
C GLY A 291 -15.55 -8.67 17.44
N GLU A 292 -14.73 -7.74 16.93
CA GLU A 292 -15.12 -6.33 16.79
C GLU A 292 -15.92 -6.09 15.50
N THR A 293 -16.43 -4.87 15.34
CA THR A 293 -17.11 -4.42 14.12
C THR A 293 -16.13 -3.67 13.21
N LEU A 294 -16.14 -3.97 11.91
CA LEU A 294 -15.52 -3.13 10.90
C LEU A 294 -16.44 -1.92 10.64
N SER A 295 -16.10 -0.78 11.23
CA SER A 295 -16.85 0.47 11.07
C SER A 295 -16.37 1.28 9.87
N ILE A 296 -17.19 1.33 8.82
CA ILE A 296 -16.94 2.10 7.61
C ILE A 296 -17.55 3.48 7.80
N THR A 297 -16.70 4.46 8.09
CA THR A 297 -17.06 5.88 8.25
C THR A 297 -16.47 6.73 7.13
N GLY A 298 -16.74 8.04 7.13
CA GLY A 298 -16.22 8.96 6.10
C GLY A 298 -17.09 9.04 4.84
N THR A 299 -16.51 9.45 3.71
CA THR A 299 -17.30 9.69 2.48
C THR A 299 -16.67 9.03 1.25
N ASP A 300 -17.52 8.54 0.34
CA ASP A 300 -17.11 7.96 -0.94
C ASP A 300 -16.13 6.76 -0.79
N ASN A 301 -16.19 6.04 0.33
CA ASN A 301 -15.31 4.90 0.59
C ASN A 301 -15.88 3.62 -0.04
N ALA A 302 -15.02 2.76 -0.57
CA ALA A 302 -15.44 1.53 -1.24
C ALA A 302 -14.67 0.31 -0.72
N ILE A 303 -15.40 -0.74 -0.36
CA ILE A 303 -14.89 -2.03 0.09
C ILE A 303 -15.41 -3.08 -0.89
N VAL A 304 -14.51 -3.74 -1.62
CA VAL A 304 -14.88 -4.65 -2.71
C VAL A 304 -14.05 -5.93 -2.70
N GLY A 305 -14.70 -7.10 -2.65
CA GLY A 305 -13.99 -8.38 -2.70
C GLY A 305 -13.23 -8.70 -1.40
N CYS A 306 -13.62 -8.11 -0.28
CA CYS A 306 -12.93 -8.28 0.99
C CYS A 306 -13.67 -9.29 1.86
N PRO A 307 -13.11 -10.49 2.14
CA PRO A 307 -13.69 -11.36 3.15
C PRO A 307 -13.48 -10.76 4.54
N VAL A 308 -14.57 -10.57 5.29
CA VAL A 308 -14.55 -10.00 6.64
C VAL A 308 -15.00 -11.04 7.66
N ALA A 309 -14.12 -11.34 8.63
CA ALA A 309 -14.42 -12.17 9.78
C ALA A 309 -14.79 -11.30 11.00
N GLY A 310 -16.03 -10.83 11.03
CA GLY A 310 -16.57 -9.92 12.02
C GLY A 310 -17.83 -9.20 11.53
N ASP A 311 -18.50 -8.49 12.43
CA ASP A 311 -19.59 -7.61 12.05
C ASP A 311 -19.08 -6.45 11.17
N VAL A 312 -19.96 -5.88 10.36
CA VAL A 312 -19.66 -4.73 9.50
C VAL A 312 -20.75 -3.69 9.68
N GLU A 313 -20.37 -2.42 9.72
CA GLU A 313 -21.34 -1.34 9.70
C GLU A 313 -20.92 -0.21 8.76
N PHE A 314 -21.90 0.48 8.18
CA PHE A 314 -21.70 1.88 7.85
C PHE A 314 -21.94 2.72 9.11
N GLY A 315 -20.86 3.21 9.70
CA GLY A 315 -20.91 3.97 10.96
C GLY A 315 -21.49 5.38 10.77
N ALA A 316 -21.82 6.04 11.88
CA ALA A 316 -22.44 7.36 11.90
C ALA A 316 -21.75 8.38 10.98
N GLY A 317 -22.53 9.06 10.13
CA GLY A 317 -22.03 10.07 9.18
C GLY A 317 -21.43 9.50 7.89
N ALA A 318 -21.31 8.17 7.75
CA ALA A 318 -20.88 7.57 6.49
C ALA A 318 -21.81 7.99 5.33
N SER A 319 -21.26 8.42 4.21
CA SER A 319 -22.07 8.80 3.04
C SER A 319 -21.41 8.39 1.72
N ASN A 320 -22.24 7.93 0.78
CA ASN A 320 -21.80 7.39 -0.51
C ASN A 320 -20.78 6.25 -0.38
N CYS A 321 -20.83 5.52 0.73
CA CYS A 321 -19.96 4.38 0.95
C CYS A 321 -20.54 3.13 0.28
N HIS A 322 -19.65 2.24 -0.16
CA HIS A 322 -19.99 1.02 -0.88
C HIS A 322 -19.36 -0.20 -0.21
N PHE A 323 -20.16 -1.22 0.10
CA PHE A 323 -19.69 -2.52 0.56
C PHE A 323 -20.24 -3.59 -0.37
N LYS A 324 -19.40 -4.12 -1.27
CA LYS A 324 -19.86 -4.99 -2.37
C LYS A 324 -18.99 -6.22 -2.51
N ALA A 325 -19.56 -7.33 -2.97
CA ALA A 325 -18.87 -8.58 -3.23
C ALA A 325 -17.95 -9.03 -2.09
N SER A 326 -18.30 -8.67 -0.86
CA SER A 326 -17.44 -8.80 0.32
C SER A 326 -18.12 -9.74 1.31
N PRO A 327 -17.81 -11.05 1.29
CA PRO A 327 -18.49 -12.01 2.14
C PRO A 327 -18.16 -11.73 3.61
N ILE A 328 -19.21 -11.72 4.44
CA ILE A 328 -19.12 -11.59 5.89
C ILE A 328 -19.20 -13.00 6.50
N ALA A 329 -18.41 -13.28 7.53
CA ALA A 329 -18.39 -14.57 8.21
C ALA A 329 -19.77 -14.99 8.74
N SER A 330 -20.00 -16.30 8.80
CA SER A 330 -21.25 -16.85 9.34
C SER A 330 -21.45 -16.42 10.80
N GLY A 331 -22.65 -15.94 11.12
CA GLY A 331 -22.99 -15.45 12.47
C GLY A 331 -22.71 -13.97 12.68
N SER A 332 -21.99 -13.32 11.77
CA SER A 332 -21.84 -11.87 11.74
C SER A 332 -22.96 -11.20 10.96
N SER A 333 -23.08 -9.89 11.16
CA SER A 333 -24.15 -9.05 10.64
C SER A 333 -23.60 -7.85 9.88
N PHE A 334 -24.47 -7.24 9.10
CA PHE A 334 -24.24 -5.96 8.45
C PHE A 334 -25.27 -4.97 8.98
N ALA A 335 -24.84 -3.77 9.38
CA ALA A 335 -25.72 -2.67 9.77
C ALA A 335 -25.40 -1.41 8.96
N ASP A 336 -26.37 -0.51 8.84
CA ASP A 336 -26.14 0.81 8.27
C ASP A 336 -26.72 1.88 9.20
N ASP A 337 -25.89 2.26 10.16
CA ASP A 337 -26.16 3.21 11.23
C ASP A 337 -25.66 4.63 10.89
N SER A 338 -25.40 4.85 9.60
CA SER A 338 -24.83 6.10 9.12
C SER A 338 -25.75 7.31 9.25
N GLY A 339 -27.06 7.08 9.36
CA GLY A 339 -28.08 8.12 9.25
C GLY A 339 -28.29 8.64 7.82
N ASN A 340 -27.62 8.06 6.83
CA ASN A 340 -27.70 8.45 5.42
C ASN A 340 -28.26 7.32 4.55
N SER A 341 -28.97 7.67 3.48
CA SER A 341 -29.54 6.71 2.51
C SER A 341 -28.68 6.53 1.26
N THR A 342 -27.51 7.18 1.19
CA THR A 342 -26.65 7.16 0.00
C THR A 342 -25.63 6.04 0.01
N ASN A 343 -25.49 5.32 1.12
CA ASN A 343 -24.65 4.14 1.20
C ASN A 343 -25.31 2.97 0.47
N SER A 344 -24.51 2.02 -0.02
CA SER A 344 -25.05 0.85 -0.72
C SER A 344 -24.26 -0.42 -0.40
N THR A 345 -25.00 -1.52 -0.33
CA THR A 345 -24.49 -2.84 -0.03
C THR A 345 -25.20 -3.90 -0.88
N ASP A 346 -24.51 -4.98 -1.25
CA ASP A 346 -25.14 -6.17 -1.84
C ASP A 346 -25.48 -7.23 -0.79
N TYR A 347 -25.38 -6.88 0.50
CA TYR A 347 -25.74 -7.75 1.60
C TYR A 347 -27.24 -8.08 1.60
N VAL A 348 -27.56 -9.36 1.79
CA VAL A 348 -28.93 -9.85 1.88
C VAL A 348 -29.32 -9.95 3.34
N PHE A 349 -30.15 -9.01 3.81
CA PHE A 349 -30.72 -9.03 5.15
C PHE A 349 -31.77 -10.12 5.25
N ARG A 350 -31.86 -10.79 6.40
CA ARG A 350 -32.73 -11.95 6.60
C ARG A 350 -33.42 -11.88 7.95
N GLY A 351 -34.65 -12.38 7.98
CA GLY A 351 -35.46 -12.52 9.18
C GLY A 351 -36.26 -13.82 9.13
N SER A 352 -36.63 -14.36 10.29
CA SER A 352 -37.55 -15.49 10.35
C SER A 352 -38.34 -15.55 11.64
N VAL A 353 -39.55 -16.08 11.56
CA VAL A 353 -40.42 -16.29 12.71
C VAL A 353 -41.27 -17.55 12.49
N THR A 354 -41.66 -18.21 13.58
CA THR A 354 -42.73 -19.21 13.53
C THR A 354 -44.06 -18.49 13.51
N TYR A 355 -44.89 -18.77 12.51
CA TYR A 355 -46.16 -18.07 12.32
C TYR A 355 -47.26 -19.08 11.95
N ASP A 356 -48.42 -18.91 12.58
CA ASP A 356 -49.64 -19.66 12.35
C ASP A 356 -50.68 -18.70 11.77
N PRO A 357 -50.82 -18.63 10.43
CA PRO A 357 -51.78 -17.73 9.81
C PRO A 357 -53.20 -18.08 10.28
N PRO A 358 -54.06 -17.10 10.60
CA PRO A 358 -55.46 -17.38 10.86
C PRO A 358 -56.13 -17.97 9.62
N SER A 359 -57.26 -18.64 9.80
CA SER A 359 -58.07 -19.12 8.67
C SER A 359 -58.52 -17.95 7.78
N ILE A 360 -58.14 -17.97 6.50
CA ILE A 360 -58.34 -16.87 5.56
C ILE A 360 -59.51 -17.21 4.62
N PRO A 361 -60.63 -16.47 4.67
CA PRO A 361 -61.75 -16.69 3.74
C PRO A 361 -61.34 -16.36 2.30
N HIS A 362 -62.14 -16.81 1.33
CA HIS A 362 -61.94 -16.43 -0.08
C HIS A 362 -62.01 -14.90 -0.23
N GLY A 363 -61.05 -14.32 -0.98
CA GLY A 363 -60.84 -12.88 -1.14
C GLY A 363 -60.27 -12.18 0.10
N GLY A 364 -60.04 -12.92 1.19
CA GLY A 364 -59.49 -12.41 2.43
C GLY A 364 -57.97 -12.29 2.42
N ALA A 365 -57.45 -11.52 3.37
CA ALA A 365 -56.02 -11.37 3.60
C ALA A 365 -55.70 -11.33 5.09
N ASP A 366 -54.50 -11.76 5.45
CA ASP A 366 -53.89 -11.45 6.73
C ASP A 366 -52.44 -10.98 6.54
N SER A 367 -51.96 -10.15 7.45
CA SER A 367 -50.60 -9.61 7.41
C SER A 367 -49.92 -9.76 8.74
N THR A 368 -48.63 -10.07 8.72
CA THR A 368 -47.78 -10.14 9.91
C THR A 368 -46.45 -9.45 9.65
N THR A 369 -45.75 -9.05 10.71
CA THR A 369 -44.42 -8.46 10.62
C THR A 369 -43.35 -9.48 11.03
N VAL A 370 -42.21 -9.43 10.32
CA VAL A 370 -41.04 -10.24 10.62
C VAL A 370 -39.87 -9.29 10.87
N ALA A 371 -39.22 -9.46 12.02
CA ALA A 371 -37.99 -8.75 12.31
C ALA A 371 -36.92 -9.15 11.29
N CYS A 372 -36.37 -8.16 10.58
CA CYS A 372 -35.34 -8.30 9.58
C CYS A 372 -34.31 -7.18 9.80
N PRO A 373 -33.43 -7.31 10.81
CA PRO A 373 -32.45 -6.29 11.14
C PRO A 373 -31.65 -5.83 9.91
N GLY A 374 -31.50 -4.52 9.78
CA GLY A 374 -30.88 -3.82 8.65
C GLY A 374 -31.81 -3.49 7.48
N ALA A 375 -33.06 -3.97 7.47
CA ALA A 375 -34.04 -3.58 6.45
C ALA A 375 -34.44 -2.10 6.60
N LYS A 376 -34.49 -1.36 5.47
CA LYS A 376 -34.87 0.05 5.38
C LYS A 376 -35.98 0.27 4.36
N LEU A 377 -36.79 1.31 4.56
CA LEU A 377 -37.85 1.68 3.62
C LEU A 377 -37.26 1.89 2.21
N GLY A 378 -37.94 1.36 1.20
CA GLY A 378 -37.51 1.41 -0.21
C GLY A 378 -36.71 0.19 -0.69
N MET A 379 -36.23 -0.65 0.22
CA MET A 379 -35.56 -1.90 -0.15
C MET A 379 -36.54 -2.92 -0.75
N PHE A 380 -36.05 -3.74 -1.67
CA PHE A 380 -36.81 -4.88 -2.18
C PHE A 380 -36.92 -5.94 -1.08
N ALA A 381 -38.13 -6.49 -0.89
CA ALA A 381 -38.37 -7.58 0.04
C ALA A 381 -38.96 -8.80 -0.68
N SER A 382 -38.76 -9.98 -0.10
CA SER A 382 -39.44 -11.21 -0.51
C SER A 382 -39.59 -12.13 0.69
N ALA A 383 -40.64 -12.94 0.68
CA ALA A 383 -40.93 -13.90 1.73
C ALA A 383 -41.03 -15.33 1.21
N SER A 384 -40.85 -16.29 2.11
CA SER A 384 -41.08 -17.72 1.86
C SER A 384 -41.67 -18.36 3.12
N PHE A 385 -42.50 -19.39 2.92
CA PHE A 385 -43.12 -20.12 4.02
C PHE A 385 -42.71 -21.60 3.93
N SER A 386 -42.48 -22.24 5.09
CA SER A 386 -41.93 -23.60 5.13
C SER A 386 -42.94 -24.70 4.75
N ILE A 387 -44.20 -24.35 4.53
CA ILE A 387 -45.27 -25.28 4.15
C ILE A 387 -45.93 -24.83 2.84
N SER A 388 -46.73 -25.71 2.24
CA SER A 388 -47.53 -25.38 1.06
C SER A 388 -48.49 -24.22 1.37
N LEU A 389 -48.51 -23.22 0.48
CA LEU A 389 -49.44 -22.09 0.57
C LEU A 389 -50.88 -22.46 0.16
N ALA A 390 -51.11 -23.67 -0.35
CA ALA A 390 -52.45 -24.16 -0.75
C ALA A 390 -53.22 -23.22 -1.70
N GLY A 391 -52.54 -22.37 -2.47
CA GLY A 391 -53.15 -21.38 -3.37
C GLY A 391 -53.19 -19.95 -2.83
N VAL A 392 -52.74 -19.71 -1.60
CA VAL A 392 -52.51 -18.37 -1.03
C VAL A 392 -51.33 -17.70 -1.73
N ILE A 393 -51.48 -16.42 -2.07
CA ILE A 393 -50.43 -15.57 -2.61
C ILE A 393 -49.67 -14.95 -1.43
N LEU A 394 -48.34 -14.99 -1.49
CA LEU A 394 -47.46 -14.41 -0.48
C LEU A 394 -46.73 -13.20 -1.06
N ASP A 395 -46.90 -12.04 -0.43
CA ASP A 395 -46.22 -10.80 -0.81
C ASP A 395 -45.49 -10.20 0.40
N ALA A 396 -44.44 -9.42 0.17
CA ALA A 396 -43.64 -8.82 1.22
C ALA A 396 -43.10 -7.43 0.84
N TYR A 397 -43.07 -6.53 1.81
CA TYR A 397 -42.49 -5.20 1.66
C TYR A 397 -41.84 -4.75 2.97
N VAL A 398 -40.81 -3.90 2.89
CA VAL A 398 -40.22 -3.29 4.08
C VAL A 398 -41.17 -2.19 4.58
N SER A 399 -41.72 -2.36 5.77
CA SER A 399 -42.77 -1.48 6.32
C SER A 399 -42.25 -0.48 7.35
N ALA A 400 -41.11 -0.78 7.97
CA ALA A 400 -40.38 0.12 8.86
C ALA A 400 -38.90 -0.30 8.91
N ALA A 401 -38.07 0.46 9.62
CA ALA A 401 -36.72 0.02 9.96
C ALA A 401 -36.77 -1.36 10.63
N ASP A 402 -35.85 -2.23 10.23
CA ASP A 402 -35.68 -3.59 10.74
C ASP A 402 -36.91 -4.50 10.60
N THR A 403 -37.88 -4.13 9.75
CA THR A 403 -39.20 -4.78 9.72
C THR A 403 -39.69 -5.03 8.29
N VAL A 404 -39.95 -6.30 7.97
CA VAL A 404 -40.64 -6.70 6.74
C VAL A 404 -42.07 -7.11 7.09
N THR A 405 -43.07 -6.49 6.45
CA THR A 405 -44.44 -6.98 6.49
C THR A 405 -44.65 -8.01 5.40
N VAL A 406 -45.28 -9.12 5.76
CA VAL A 406 -45.69 -10.18 4.84
C VAL A 406 -47.20 -10.26 4.82
N ARG A 407 -47.78 -10.32 3.62
CA ARG A 407 -49.22 -10.44 3.39
C ARG A 407 -49.53 -11.80 2.75
N PHE A 408 -50.50 -12.50 3.35
CA PHE A 408 -51.11 -13.72 2.85
C PHE A 408 -52.47 -13.36 2.24
N GLN A 409 -52.65 -13.58 0.93
CA GLN A 409 -53.89 -13.27 0.21
C GLN A 409 -54.51 -14.56 -0.35
N ASN A 410 -55.74 -14.88 0.05
CA ASN A 410 -56.42 -16.08 -0.44
C ASN A 410 -57.36 -15.76 -1.61
N GLU A 411 -56.96 -16.19 -2.81
CA GLU A 411 -57.81 -16.10 -4.02
C GLU A 411 -58.31 -17.48 -4.49
N SER A 412 -58.13 -18.53 -3.67
CA SER A 412 -58.76 -19.82 -3.92
C SER A 412 -60.23 -19.71 -3.55
N GLY A 413 -61.15 -20.25 -4.36
CA GLY A 413 -62.61 -20.08 -4.21
C GLY A 413 -63.25 -20.60 -2.91
N GLY A 414 -62.48 -20.89 -1.87
CA GLY A 414 -62.93 -21.27 -0.54
C GLY A 414 -61.98 -20.80 0.56
N THR A 415 -62.37 -21.00 1.82
CA THR A 415 -61.54 -20.66 2.97
C THR A 415 -60.33 -21.59 3.08
N ILE A 416 -59.14 -21.02 3.28
CA ILE A 416 -57.90 -21.77 3.53
C ILE A 416 -57.51 -21.61 5.00
N ASN A 417 -57.18 -22.73 5.64
CA ASN A 417 -56.54 -22.75 6.95
C ASN A 417 -55.12 -23.32 6.81
N LEU A 418 -54.12 -22.44 6.78
CA LEU A 418 -52.72 -22.85 6.74
C LEU A 418 -52.32 -23.36 8.12
N VAL A 419 -51.47 -24.38 8.18
CA VAL A 419 -50.89 -24.82 9.46
C VAL A 419 -49.69 -23.94 9.82
N SER A 420 -49.32 -23.92 11.09
CA SER A 420 -48.13 -23.21 11.56
C SER A 420 -46.86 -23.66 10.81
N GLY A 421 -46.01 -22.69 10.49
CA GLY A 421 -44.74 -22.90 9.78
C GLY A 421 -43.71 -21.81 10.06
N THR A 422 -42.54 -21.94 9.45
CA THR A 422 -41.48 -20.92 9.49
C THR A 422 -41.67 -19.96 8.34
N LEU A 423 -41.98 -18.70 8.66
CA LEU A 423 -41.98 -17.59 7.73
C LEU A 423 -40.57 -16.98 7.70
N LYS A 424 -39.97 -16.92 6.51
CA LYS A 424 -38.66 -16.32 6.29
C LYS A 424 -38.79 -15.15 5.35
N VAL A 425 -38.07 -14.07 5.64
CA VAL A 425 -38.00 -12.87 4.80
C VAL A 425 -36.56 -12.59 4.41
N ARG A 426 -36.38 -11.92 3.27
CA ARG A 426 -35.14 -11.26 2.92
C ARG A 426 -35.38 -9.87 2.37
N ALA A 427 -34.47 -8.95 2.65
CA ALA A 427 -34.44 -7.61 2.08
C ALA A 427 -33.08 -7.34 1.39
N ILE A 428 -33.09 -6.58 0.31
CA ILE A 428 -31.90 -6.21 -0.48
C ILE A 428 -31.97 -4.72 -0.83
N ALA A 429 -30.86 -4.01 -0.68
CA ALA A 429 -30.73 -2.57 -0.89
C ALA A 429 -30.67 -2.15 -2.36
#